data_AF-F9NV76-F1
#
_entry.id   AF-F9NV76-F1
#
_cell.length_a   1.000
_cell.length_b   1.000
_cell.length_c   1.000
_cell.angle_alpha   90.00
_cell.angle_beta   90.00
_cell.angle_gamma   90.00
#
_symmetry.space_group_name_H-M   'P 1'
#
loop_
_entity.id
_entity.type
_entity.pdbx_description
1 polymer ?
#
loop_
_entity_poly.entity_id
_entity_poly.type
_entity_poly.pdbx_seq_one_letter_code
_entity_poly.pdbx_strand_id
1 'polypeptide(L)'
;MHCIDVDDVLAVIPAAPDAILGYLIARAQDGDELATRTIIQAFTGKLILMATATKVRRTNDGFNDLLAGLWETIITYPLDRRPDKIAANLTLDTLHRVTRFWRADSPDEEEAHGLVPFPDTLIAPEPDEDVTASQAIALAVDRNWITEDLARLMSHITVTV
;
A
#
# COMPACT_ATOMS: atom_id res chain seq x y z
N MET A 1 8.55 -12.29 -31.48
CA MET A 1 9.15 -11.96 -30.17
C MET A 1 9.10 -13.22 -29.33
N HIS A 2 10.24 -13.76 -28.90
CA HIS A 2 10.29 -15.02 -28.15
C HIS A 2 10.68 -14.69 -26.71
N CYS A 3 9.68 -14.48 -25.84
CA CYS A 3 9.89 -14.30 -24.41
C CYS A 3 9.81 -15.67 -23.75
N ILE A 4 10.82 -16.03 -22.96
CA ILE A 4 10.95 -17.32 -22.29
C ILE A 4 10.55 -17.19 -20.81
N ASP A 5 10.87 -16.05 -20.20
CA ASP A 5 10.54 -15.74 -18.82
C ASP A 5 9.85 -14.37 -18.65
N VAL A 6 9.58 -14.01 -17.40
CA VAL A 6 8.90 -12.76 -17.06
C VAL A 6 9.78 -11.54 -17.33
N ASP A 7 11.09 -11.64 -17.14
CA ASP A 7 12.01 -10.53 -17.33
C ASP A 7 12.09 -10.15 -18.82
N ASP A 8 12.05 -11.15 -19.70
CA ASP A 8 11.91 -10.94 -21.14
C ASP A 8 10.65 -10.13 -21.49
N VAL A 9 9.51 -10.43 -20.85
CA VAL A 9 8.25 -9.72 -21.07
C VAL A 9 8.32 -8.29 -20.51
N LEU A 10 8.87 -8.12 -19.31
CA LEU A 10 9.04 -6.81 -18.67
C LEU A 10 9.94 -5.89 -19.51
N ALA A 11 10.99 -6.43 -20.12
CA ALA A 11 11.92 -5.68 -20.96
C ALA A 11 11.29 -5.15 -22.26
N VAL A 12 10.28 -5.83 -22.80
CA VAL A 12 9.66 -5.48 -24.09
C VAL A 12 8.41 -4.60 -23.96
N ILE A 13 7.76 -4.55 -22.78
CA ILE A 13 6.61 -3.68 -22.53
C ILE A 13 6.84 -2.23 -23.00
N PRO A 14 7.98 -1.57 -22.70
CA PRO A 14 8.19 -0.18 -23.12
C PRO A 14 8.18 0.03 -24.65
N ALA A 15 8.49 -1.00 -25.44
CA ALA A 15 8.54 -0.90 -26.90
C ALA A 15 7.16 -0.94 -27.55
N ALA A 16 6.20 -1.63 -26.94
CA ALA A 16 4.83 -1.76 -27.44
C ALA A 16 3.82 -1.92 -26.28
N PRO A 17 3.68 -0.90 -25.41
CA PRO A 17 3.02 -1.05 -24.12
C PRO A 17 1.54 -1.43 -24.27
N ASP A 18 0.80 -0.77 -25.16
CA ASP A 18 -0.63 -1.03 -25.32
C ASP A 18 -0.91 -2.41 -25.94
N ALA A 19 -0.11 -2.83 -26.92
CA ALA A 19 -0.26 -4.16 -27.52
C ALA A 19 0.04 -5.29 -26.51
N ILE A 20 1.14 -5.16 -25.77
CA ILE A 20 1.57 -6.19 -24.81
C ILE A 20 0.64 -6.21 -23.59
N LEU A 21 0.33 -5.05 -23.00
CA LEU A 21 -0.59 -4.98 -21.86
C LEU A 21 -2.00 -5.40 -22.26
N GLY A 22 -2.47 -5.04 -23.46
CA GLY A 22 -3.77 -5.48 -23.95
C GLY A 22 -3.86 -7.00 -24.09
N TYR A 23 -2.82 -7.64 -24.64
CA TYR A 23 -2.73 -9.10 -24.70
C TYR A 23 -2.75 -9.75 -23.30
N LEU A 24 -1.95 -9.22 -22.37
CA LEU A 24 -1.89 -9.75 -21.00
C LEU A 24 -3.21 -9.56 -20.26
N ILE A 25 -3.90 -8.42 -20.45
CA ILE A 25 -5.21 -8.16 -19.83
C ILE A 25 -6.25 -9.14 -20.35
N ALA A 26 -6.31 -9.38 -21.66
CA ALA A 26 -7.25 -10.34 -22.23
C ALA A 26 -7.05 -11.74 -21.62
N ARG A 27 -5.79 -12.19 -21.50
CA ARG A 27 -5.47 -13.47 -20.86
C ARG A 27 -5.80 -13.50 -19.37
N ALA A 28 -5.49 -12.43 -18.64
CA ALA A 28 -5.82 -12.30 -17.23
C ALA A 28 -7.34 -12.42 -16.99
N GLN A 29 -8.14 -11.79 -17.86
CA GLN A 29 -9.61 -11.86 -17.82
C GLN A 29 -10.15 -13.26 -18.18
N ASP A 30 -9.42 -14.02 -18.98
CA ASP A 30 -9.69 -15.45 -19.27
C ASP A 30 -9.21 -16.41 -18.15
N GLY A 31 -8.63 -15.89 -17.06
CA GLY A 31 -8.19 -16.67 -15.90
C GLY A 31 -6.71 -17.09 -15.91
N ASP A 32 -5.87 -16.52 -16.77
CA ASP A 32 -4.44 -16.76 -16.76
C ASP A 32 -3.75 -16.00 -15.61
N GLU A 33 -3.48 -16.71 -14.50
CA GLU A 33 -2.81 -16.13 -13.32
C GLU A 33 -1.41 -15.58 -13.62
N LEU A 34 -0.68 -16.17 -14.56
CA LEU A 34 0.67 -15.73 -14.91
C LEU A 34 0.62 -14.39 -15.65
N ALA A 35 -0.38 -14.19 -16.51
CA ALA A 35 -0.61 -12.91 -17.16
C ALA A 35 -0.91 -11.82 -16.12
N THR A 36 -1.77 -12.10 -15.14
CA THR A 36 -2.09 -11.12 -14.09
C THR A 36 -0.87 -10.78 -13.24
N ARG A 37 -0.09 -11.79 -12.83
CA ARG A 37 1.13 -11.60 -12.06
C ARG A 37 2.16 -10.76 -12.82
N THR A 38 2.31 -11.00 -14.11
CA THR A 38 3.23 -10.25 -14.98
C THR A 38 2.86 -8.77 -15.03
N ILE A 39 1.56 -8.45 -15.19
CA ILE A 39 1.09 -7.05 -15.16
C ILE A 39 1.39 -6.44 -13.78
N ILE A 40 1.07 -7.13 -12.69
CA ILE A 40 1.34 -6.63 -11.33
C ILE A 40 2.83 -6.35 -11.12
N GLN A 41 3.71 -7.24 -11.56
CA GLN A 41 5.15 -7.06 -11.49
C GLN A 41 5.61 -5.84 -12.29
N ALA A 42 5.08 -5.64 -13.50
CA ALA A 42 5.36 -4.46 -14.32
C ALA A 42 4.96 -3.13 -13.63
N PHE A 43 3.93 -3.16 -12.79
CA PHE A 43 3.43 -1.98 -12.08
C PHE A 43 3.98 -1.81 -10.67
N THR A 44 4.68 -2.80 -10.10
CA THR A 44 5.07 -2.82 -8.68
C THR A 44 5.86 -1.57 -8.28
N GLY A 45 6.86 -1.16 -9.07
CA GLY A 45 7.62 0.06 -8.80
C GLY A 45 6.74 1.32 -8.79
N LYS A 46 5.74 1.39 -9.66
CA LYS A 46 4.78 2.50 -9.72
C LYS A 46 3.84 2.49 -8.51
N LEU A 47 3.38 1.32 -8.07
CA LEU A 47 2.56 1.21 -6.85
C LEU A 47 3.33 1.67 -5.61
N ILE A 48 4.62 1.35 -5.49
CA ILE A 48 5.49 1.85 -4.41
C ILE A 48 5.57 3.38 -4.44
N LEU A 49 5.78 3.99 -5.61
CA LEU A 49 5.79 5.44 -5.76
C LEU A 49 4.44 6.08 -5.42
N MET A 50 3.33 5.46 -5.81
CA MET A 50 1.98 5.94 -5.48
C MET A 50 1.68 5.84 -3.98
N ALA A 51 2.08 4.73 -3.35
CA ALA A 51 1.92 4.51 -1.91
C ALA A 51 2.69 5.55 -1.10
N THR A 52 3.92 5.89 -1.52
CA THR A 52 4.74 6.92 -0.85
C THR A 52 4.24 8.34 -1.10
N ALA A 53 3.73 8.63 -2.30
CA ALA A 53 3.20 9.95 -2.65
C ALA A 53 1.85 10.25 -1.97
N THR A 54 1.03 9.22 -1.75
CA THR A 54 -0.33 9.40 -1.22
C THR A 54 -0.32 9.43 0.30
N LYS A 55 0.14 10.55 0.86
CA LYS A 55 0.19 10.88 2.30
C LYS A 55 -1.15 10.74 3.07
N VAL A 56 -2.24 10.42 2.37
CA VAL A 56 -3.63 10.46 2.86
C VAL A 56 -3.99 9.23 3.69
N ARG A 57 -3.42 8.05 3.42
CA ARG A 57 -3.58 6.89 4.32
C ARG A 57 -2.37 6.82 5.27
N ARG A 58 -2.55 7.35 6.49
CA ARG A 58 -1.55 7.29 7.58
C ARG A 58 -1.40 5.88 8.19
N THR A 59 -2.05 4.85 7.62
CA THR A 59 -1.91 3.45 8.05
C THR A 59 -0.99 2.69 7.09
N ASN A 60 -0.23 1.74 7.62
CA ASN A 60 0.89 1.00 6.99
C ASN A 60 0.53 0.17 5.72
N ASP A 61 -0.67 0.30 5.18
CA ASP A 61 -1.28 -0.71 4.30
C ASP A 61 -1.69 -0.16 2.90
N GLY A 62 -1.32 1.09 2.59
CA GLY A 62 -1.66 1.72 1.31
C GLY A 62 -1.10 1.01 0.06
N PHE A 63 0.00 0.28 0.17
CA PHE A 63 0.50 -0.56 -0.93
C PHE A 63 -0.43 -1.74 -1.22
N ASN A 64 -0.95 -2.41 -0.18
CA ASN A 64 -1.82 -3.57 -0.36
C ASN A 64 -3.16 -3.16 -0.98
N ASP A 65 -3.70 -1.99 -0.60
CA ASP A 65 -4.91 -1.46 -1.25
C ASP A 65 -4.67 -1.13 -2.72
N LEU A 66 -3.52 -0.55 -3.05
CA LEU A 66 -3.12 -0.26 -4.43
C LEU A 66 -2.94 -1.53 -5.24
N LEU A 67 -2.38 -2.57 -4.64
CA LEU A 67 -2.24 -3.88 -5.25
C LEU A 67 -3.61 -4.54 -5.51
N ALA A 68 -4.50 -4.53 -4.51
CA ALA A 68 -5.86 -5.05 -4.64
C ALA A 68 -6.67 -4.25 -5.68
N GLY A 69 -6.56 -2.92 -5.65
CA GLY A 69 -7.19 -2.03 -6.62
C GLY A 69 -6.67 -2.23 -8.04
N LEU A 70 -5.38 -2.51 -8.21
CA LEU A 70 -4.81 -2.85 -9.52
C LEU A 70 -5.35 -4.18 -10.02
N TRP A 71 -5.39 -5.22 -9.16
CA TRP A 71 -5.97 -6.52 -9.51
C TRP A 71 -7.42 -6.36 -10.00
N GLU A 72 -8.26 -5.66 -9.25
CA GLU A 72 -9.65 -5.37 -9.65
C GLU A 72 -9.73 -4.59 -10.96
N THR A 73 -8.83 -3.65 -11.17
CA THR A 73 -8.79 -2.84 -12.39
C THR A 73 -8.41 -3.70 -13.60
N ILE A 74 -7.45 -4.62 -13.47
CA ILE A 74 -7.05 -5.55 -14.55
C ILE A 74 -8.25 -6.41 -14.98
N ILE A 75 -8.91 -7.07 -14.04
CA ILE A 75 -9.99 -8.03 -14.34
C ILE A 75 -11.26 -7.34 -14.86
N THR A 76 -11.45 -6.04 -14.58
CA THR A 76 -12.60 -5.26 -15.04
C THR A 76 -12.29 -4.28 -16.18
N TYR A 77 -11.06 -4.25 -16.68
CA TYR A 77 -10.63 -3.27 -17.68
C TYR A 77 -11.40 -3.44 -19.00
N PRO A 78 -12.07 -2.40 -19.51
CA PRO A 78 -12.89 -2.51 -20.73
C PRO A 78 -12.02 -2.40 -21.98
N LEU A 79 -11.27 -3.46 -22.30
CA LEU A 79 -10.25 -3.46 -23.35
C LEU A 79 -10.80 -3.02 -24.72
N ASP A 80 -12.00 -3.47 -25.10
CA ASP A 80 -12.65 -3.10 -26.36
C ASP A 80 -12.94 -1.60 -26.51
N ARG A 81 -13.11 -0.89 -25.38
CA ARG A 81 -13.43 0.55 -25.34
C ARG A 81 -12.22 1.43 -25.13
N ARG A 82 -11.14 0.88 -24.56
CA ARG A 82 -9.92 1.61 -24.18
C ARG A 82 -8.65 0.83 -24.57
N PRO A 83 -8.43 0.58 -25.87
CA PRO A 83 -7.30 -0.22 -26.34
C PRO A 83 -5.95 0.51 -26.23
N ASP A 84 -5.96 1.84 -26.09
CA ASP A 84 -4.75 2.67 -26.06
C ASP A 84 -4.52 3.30 -24.68
N LYS A 85 -3.27 3.70 -24.42
CA LYS A 85 -2.82 4.31 -23.16
C LYS A 85 -3.14 3.45 -21.94
N ILE A 86 -3.08 2.13 -22.11
CA ILE A 86 -3.49 1.14 -21.11
C ILE A 86 -2.74 1.37 -19.81
N ALA A 87 -1.42 1.61 -19.87
CA ALA A 87 -0.63 1.82 -18.67
C ALA A 87 -1.08 3.03 -17.84
N ALA A 88 -1.39 4.14 -18.51
CA ALA A 88 -1.86 5.37 -17.87
C ALA A 88 -3.27 5.18 -17.31
N ASN A 89 -4.16 4.53 -18.06
CA ASN A 89 -5.53 4.26 -17.63
C ASN A 89 -5.56 3.32 -16.43
N LEU A 90 -4.82 2.20 -16.45
CA LEU A 90 -4.70 1.29 -15.31
C LEU A 90 -4.23 2.02 -14.06
N THR A 91 -3.22 2.89 -14.19
CA THR A 91 -2.70 3.68 -13.07
C THR A 91 -3.79 4.59 -12.48
N LEU A 92 -4.47 5.36 -13.33
CA LEU A 92 -5.48 6.33 -12.90
C LEU A 92 -6.73 5.66 -12.35
N ASP A 93 -7.22 4.61 -13.01
CA ASP A 93 -8.40 3.85 -12.57
C ASP A 93 -8.12 3.16 -11.23
N THR A 94 -6.93 2.60 -11.04
CA THR A 94 -6.48 2.06 -9.74
C THR A 94 -6.48 3.15 -8.67
N LEU A 95 -5.88 4.32 -8.93
CA LEU A 95 -5.83 5.42 -7.98
C LEU A 95 -7.24 5.92 -7.62
N HIS A 96 -8.12 6.11 -8.60
CA HIS A 96 -9.50 6.54 -8.37
C HIS A 96 -10.28 5.54 -7.53
N ARG A 97 -10.13 4.24 -7.82
CA ARG A 97 -10.79 3.17 -7.06
C ARG A 97 -10.33 3.20 -5.60
N VAL A 98 -9.03 3.22 -5.38
CA VAL A 98 -8.44 3.13 -4.04
C VAL A 98 -8.70 4.40 -3.23
N THR A 99 -8.56 5.58 -3.83
CA THR A 99 -8.89 6.84 -3.15
C THR A 99 -10.38 6.95 -2.80
N ARG A 100 -11.27 6.40 -3.63
CA ARG A 100 -12.70 6.30 -3.31
C ARG A 100 -12.94 5.34 -2.15
N PHE A 101 -12.27 4.18 -2.15
CA PHE A 101 -12.32 3.23 -1.04
C PHE A 101 -11.86 3.89 0.26
N TRP A 102 -10.71 4.57 0.27
CA TRP A 102 -10.22 5.30 1.44
C TRP A 102 -11.16 6.37 1.94
N ARG A 103 -11.81 7.13 1.04
CA ARG A 103 -12.81 8.14 1.45
C ARG A 103 -14.05 7.53 2.08
N ALA A 104 -14.42 6.31 1.70
CA ALA A 104 -15.58 5.61 2.26
C ALA A 104 -15.23 4.84 3.54
N ASP A 105 -13.98 4.41 3.69
CA ASP A 105 -13.45 3.72 4.88
C ASP A 105 -13.01 4.70 5.99
N SER A 106 -12.75 5.96 5.64
CA SER A 106 -12.60 7.02 6.62
C SER A 106 -13.92 7.15 7.41
N PRO A 107 -13.90 7.04 8.76
CA PRO A 107 -15.09 7.35 9.54
C PRO A 107 -15.55 8.77 9.21
N ASP A 108 -16.87 8.97 9.13
CA ASP A 108 -17.44 10.30 8.99
C ASP A 108 -16.77 11.22 10.02
N GLU A 109 -16.40 12.44 9.65
CA GLU A 109 -15.79 13.40 10.59
C GLU A 109 -16.69 13.62 11.83
N GLU A 110 -17.99 13.32 11.73
CA GLU A 110 -18.95 13.28 12.84
C GLU A 110 -18.77 12.09 13.81
N GLU A 111 -18.31 10.91 13.36
CA GLU A 111 -17.92 9.80 14.25
C GLU A 111 -16.52 10.00 14.87
N ALA A 112 -15.71 10.89 14.29
CA ALA A 112 -14.44 11.33 14.88
C ALA A 112 -14.62 12.26 16.10
N HIS A 113 -15.85 12.56 16.53
CA HIS A 113 -16.19 13.31 17.77
C HIS A 113 -15.89 12.56 19.08
N GLY A 114 -14.74 11.89 19.15
CA GLY A 114 -14.20 11.27 20.36
C GLY A 114 -12.70 10.99 20.29
N LEU A 115 -12.13 10.95 19.09
CA LEU A 115 -10.68 10.91 18.88
C LEU A 115 -10.21 12.33 18.59
N VAL A 116 -9.90 13.06 19.67
CA VAL A 116 -9.23 14.36 19.56
C VAL A 116 -7.97 14.16 18.72
N PRO A 117 -7.76 14.92 17.61
CA PRO A 117 -6.47 14.92 16.93
C PRO A 117 -5.40 15.13 17.98
N PHE A 118 -4.35 14.29 18.03
CA PHE A 118 -3.22 14.55 18.91
C PHE A 118 -2.80 16.00 18.71
N PRO A 119 -3.04 16.89 19.69
CA PRO A 119 -2.71 18.29 19.52
C PRO A 119 -1.21 18.37 19.28
N ASP A 120 -0.77 19.15 18.30
CA ASP A 120 0.65 19.52 18.17
C ASP A 120 1.16 20.24 19.44
N THR A 121 0.25 20.59 20.37
CA THR A 121 0.51 21.13 21.71
C THR A 121 0.67 20.09 22.81
N LEU A 122 0.43 18.79 22.55
CA LEU A 122 0.97 17.72 23.37
C LEU A 122 2.45 17.54 23.00
N ILE A 123 3.25 18.54 23.36
CA ILE A 123 4.63 18.26 23.73
C ILE A 123 4.48 17.24 24.86
N ALA A 124 4.86 15.98 24.60
CA ALA A 124 4.99 15.01 25.68
C ALA A 124 5.73 15.74 26.80
N PRO A 125 5.21 15.81 28.04
CA PRO A 125 5.93 16.46 29.11
C PRO A 125 7.37 15.94 29.03
N GLU A 126 8.35 16.86 29.02
CA GLU A 126 9.76 16.50 29.12
C GLU A 126 9.83 15.33 30.09
N PRO A 127 10.32 14.15 29.65
CA PRO A 127 10.23 12.95 30.45
C PRO A 127 10.76 13.32 31.84
N ASP A 128 9.95 13.09 32.86
CA ASP A 128 10.41 13.26 34.24
C ASP A 128 11.76 12.54 34.31
N GLU A 129 12.84 13.25 34.62
CA GLU A 129 14.24 12.78 34.42
C GLU A 129 14.51 11.44 35.13
N ASP A 130 13.58 11.01 35.98
CA ASP A 130 13.60 9.80 36.79
C ASP A 130 12.93 8.56 36.14
N VAL A 131 12.26 8.65 34.98
CA VAL A 131 11.64 7.47 34.34
C VAL A 131 12.57 6.84 33.29
N THR A 132 13.21 5.75 33.66
CA THR A 132 14.00 4.94 32.73
C THR A 132 13.12 4.26 31.68
N ALA A 133 13.68 4.02 30.49
CA ALA A 133 12.98 3.27 29.44
C ALA A 133 12.48 1.89 29.92
N SER A 134 13.21 1.24 30.83
CA SER A 134 12.80 -0.03 31.42
C SER A 134 11.52 0.09 32.25
N GLN A 135 11.37 1.18 33.02
CA GLN A 135 10.18 1.45 33.81
C GLN A 135 8.97 1.80 32.92
N ALA A 136 9.19 2.56 31.85
CA ALA A 136 8.15 2.90 30.89
C ALA A 136 7.62 1.64 30.16
N ILE A 137 8.53 0.75 29.73
CA ILE A 137 8.16 -0.52 29.07
C ILE A 137 7.38 -1.43 30.04
N ALA A 138 7.84 -1.55 31.30
CA ALA A 138 7.16 -2.37 32.30
C ALA A 138 5.73 -1.87 32.59
N LEU A 139 5.55 -0.54 32.69
CA LEU A 139 4.23 0.06 32.89
C LEU A 139 3.30 -0.18 31.69
N ALA A 140 3.82 -0.13 30.47
CA ALA A 140 3.04 -0.37 29.26
C ALA A 140 2.55 -1.82 29.14
N VAL A 141 3.33 -2.80 29.62
CA VAL A 141 2.92 -4.20 29.73
C VAL A 141 1.84 -4.38 30.79
N ASP A 142 2.02 -3.81 31.99
CA ASP A 142 1.04 -3.87 33.08
C ASP A 142 -0.34 -3.32 32.67
N ARG A 143 -0.35 -2.27 31.85
CA ARG A 143 -1.57 -1.67 31.30
C ARG A 143 -2.11 -2.33 30.04
N ASN A 144 -1.50 -3.42 29.56
CA ASN A 144 -1.82 -4.10 28.30
C ASN A 144 -1.80 -3.18 27.07
N TRP A 145 -0.96 -2.14 27.07
CA TRP A 145 -0.78 -1.25 25.92
C TRP A 145 0.16 -1.84 24.87
N ILE A 146 1.07 -2.73 25.29
CA ILE A 146 1.96 -3.51 24.43
C ILE A 146 1.97 -4.97 24.87
N THR A 147 2.31 -5.87 23.95
CA THR A 147 2.47 -7.29 24.26
C THR A 147 3.83 -7.56 24.91
N GLU A 148 3.93 -8.67 25.66
CA GLU A 148 5.20 -9.12 26.25
C GLU A 148 6.30 -9.34 25.19
N ASP A 149 5.93 -9.82 24.00
CA ASP A 149 6.88 -10.02 22.91
C ASP A 149 7.42 -8.69 22.35
N LEU A 150 6.55 -7.67 22.25
CA LEU A 150 6.96 -6.33 21.82
C LEU A 150 7.84 -5.65 22.87
N ALA A 151 7.51 -5.82 24.16
CA ALA A 151 8.33 -5.33 25.27
C ALA A 151 9.73 -5.93 25.26
N ARG A 152 9.86 -7.25 25.03
CA ARG A 152 11.15 -7.94 24.89
C ARG A 152 12.01 -7.34 23.76
N LEU A 153 11.40 -7.02 22.63
CA LEU A 153 12.09 -6.40 21.50
C LEU A 153 12.59 -4.99 21.84
N MET A 154 11.75 -4.17 22.49
CA MET A 154 12.10 -2.80 22.87
C MET A 154 13.25 -2.75 23.88
N SER A 155 13.25 -3.63 24.88
CA SER A 155 14.32 -3.69 25.89
C SER A 155 15.69 -4.03 25.29
N HIS A 156 15.76 -4.80 24.20
CA HIS A 156 17.02 -5.07 23.51
C HIS A 156 17.58 -3.84 22.77
N ILE A 157 16.71 -2.99 22.24
CA ILE A 157 17.12 -1.79 21.50
C ILE A 157 17.66 -0.72 22.46
N THR A 158 17.04 -0.57 23.64
CA THR A 158 17.41 0.50 24.58
C THR A 158 18.72 0.27 25.34
N VAL A 159 19.26 -0.95 25.37
CA VAL A 159 20.56 -1.26 26.01
C VAL A 159 21.76 -0.97 25.08
N THR A 160 21.52 -0.67 23.80
CA THR A 160 22.58 -0.54 22.78
C THR A 160 22.92 0.92 22.42
N VAL A 161 22.49 1.90 23.22
CA VAL A 161 22.77 3.33 23.01
C VAL A 161 23.40 3.93 24.26
#